data_AF-A0A9J7MYH1-F1
#
_entry.id   AF-A0A9J7MYH1-F1
#
_cell.length_a   1.000
_cell.length_b   1.000
_cell.length_c   1.000
_cell.angle_alpha   90.00
_cell.angle_beta   90.00
_cell.angle_gamma   90.00
#
_symmetry.space_group_name_H-M   'P 1'
#
loop_
_entity.id
_entity.type
_entity.pdbx_description
1 polymer ?
#
loop_
_entity_poly.entity_id
_entity_poly.type
_entity_poly.pdbx_seq_one_letter_code
_entity_poly.pdbx_strand_id
1 'polypeptide(L)'
;MAVLYKGRDNGPIIPQELEDWHNQMYNKSLDLLQHLLFGLGDSVEVASLDLGREIRSKFDKTLEINDKKIKLRCTEWQRRLELEAEERLEGVQLPTRSSLLEEEFVAVETSCISSFQQEVGKLLGKKAYRKYMEQLKSSLQNVHDKFALRNTRMLEDLLDQAVQNAIDGFREKAVIPDKSPLSPGAVVRQVAEATLTATKIFSAEAKAAEGEKMYEPYQAVLQTRMSEEQERFEEANSELVRLFCLSKVRELVDEFRSSTGSTEIILPINSTELEMRLKQSWLRVEAQYRDAEDDYSLFTAYDDGMKTLQERVEEVYKQRRQENVEAFAREVDAPLKTARDIIKLSADKYDTVFSVTQYIRQVCLLQLNQGQPKYWHQELKASIIDHFIQSEKDIQRIIQSRQGWWSAVVGFFQWLLWIFRIDVL
;
A
#
# COMPACT_ATOMS: atom_id res chain seq x y z
N MET A 1 -19.25 -82.68 -3.53
CA MET A 1 -18.96 -81.30 -3.09
C MET A 1 -17.47 -81.10 -2.82
N ALA A 2 -16.80 -81.97 -2.06
CA ALA A 2 -15.36 -81.85 -1.80
C ALA A 2 -14.47 -81.80 -3.06
N VAL A 3 -14.87 -82.49 -4.14
CA VAL A 3 -14.14 -82.50 -5.42
C VAL A 3 -14.20 -81.14 -6.14
N LEU A 4 -15.39 -80.51 -6.18
CA LEU A 4 -15.57 -79.19 -6.77
C LEU A 4 -14.82 -78.10 -5.99
N TYR A 5 -14.87 -78.15 -4.67
CA TYR A 5 -14.16 -77.16 -3.84
C TYR A 5 -12.63 -77.36 -3.87
N LYS A 6 -12.12 -78.60 -3.92
CA LYS A 6 -10.67 -78.85 -4.05
C LYS A 6 -10.11 -78.40 -5.41
N GLY A 7 -10.89 -78.43 -6.48
CA GLY A 7 -10.46 -77.95 -7.80
C GLY A 7 -10.38 -76.43 -7.95
N ARG A 8 -10.94 -75.65 -7.00
CA ARG A 8 -10.96 -74.18 -7.01
C ARG A 8 -10.46 -73.57 -5.71
N ASP A 9 -9.58 -74.27 -4.98
CA ASP A 9 -9.00 -73.79 -3.71
C ASP A 9 -10.04 -73.30 -2.69
N ASN A 10 -11.15 -74.02 -2.56
CA ASN A 10 -12.30 -73.68 -1.72
C ASN A 10 -12.98 -72.33 -2.05
N GLY A 11 -12.73 -71.75 -3.22
CA GLY A 11 -13.32 -70.49 -3.68
C GLY A 11 -14.81 -70.56 -4.06
N PRO A 12 -15.41 -69.43 -4.46
CA PRO A 12 -16.79 -69.38 -4.92
C PRO A 12 -16.99 -70.12 -6.25
N ILE A 13 -18.16 -70.75 -6.41
CA ILE A 13 -18.55 -71.50 -7.61
C ILE A 13 -19.68 -70.73 -8.31
N ILE A 14 -19.69 -70.75 -9.65
CA ILE A 14 -20.75 -70.13 -10.44
C ILE A 14 -22.08 -70.81 -10.06
N PRO A 15 -23.14 -70.06 -9.72
CA PRO A 15 -24.40 -70.64 -9.24
C PRO A 15 -25.00 -71.71 -10.18
N GLN A 16 -24.92 -71.49 -11.51
CA GLN A 16 -25.38 -72.46 -12.51
C GLN A 16 -24.57 -73.77 -12.46
N GLU A 17 -23.24 -73.70 -12.37
CA GLU A 17 -22.40 -74.90 -12.26
C GLU A 17 -22.66 -75.67 -10.96
N LEU A 18 -22.98 -74.95 -9.87
CA LEU A 18 -23.33 -75.56 -8.59
C LEU A 18 -24.66 -76.33 -8.68
N GLU A 19 -25.65 -75.75 -9.36
CA GLU A 19 -26.96 -76.33 -9.59
C GLU A 19 -26.90 -77.54 -10.51
N ASP A 20 -26.15 -77.46 -11.62
CA ASP A 20 -25.91 -78.58 -12.53
C ASP A 20 -25.25 -79.76 -11.83
N TRP A 21 -24.26 -79.48 -10.98
CA TRP A 21 -23.56 -80.52 -10.23
C TRP A 21 -24.44 -81.14 -9.14
N HIS A 22 -25.30 -80.33 -8.50
CA HIS A 22 -26.32 -80.85 -7.59
C HIS A 22 -27.27 -81.80 -8.30
N ASN A 23 -27.82 -81.40 -9.45
CA ASN A 23 -28.75 -82.21 -10.24
C ASN A 23 -28.11 -83.54 -10.68
N GLN A 24 -26.85 -83.50 -11.14
CA GLN A 24 -26.12 -84.72 -11.52
C GLN A 24 -25.87 -85.65 -10.32
N MET A 25 -25.48 -85.11 -9.16
CA MET A 25 -25.24 -85.91 -7.97
C MET A 25 -26.54 -86.44 -7.36
N TYR A 26 -27.61 -85.66 -7.40
CA TYR A 26 -28.93 -86.07 -6.95
C TYR A 26 -29.40 -87.28 -7.75
N ASN A 27 -29.35 -87.22 -9.08
CA ASN A 27 -29.73 -88.32 -9.95
C ASN A 27 -28.86 -89.56 -9.73
N LYS A 28 -27.52 -89.41 -9.74
CA LYS A 28 -26.61 -90.54 -9.50
C LYS A 28 -26.79 -91.19 -8.13
N SER A 29 -27.08 -90.40 -7.10
CA SER A 29 -27.29 -90.93 -5.74
C SER A 29 -28.60 -91.70 -5.65
N LEU A 30 -29.65 -91.23 -6.32
CA LEU A 30 -30.91 -91.94 -6.43
C LEU A 30 -30.78 -93.22 -7.26
N ASP A 31 -30.11 -93.16 -8.41
CA ASP A 31 -29.84 -94.33 -9.25
C ASP A 31 -29.06 -95.39 -8.47
N LEU A 32 -28.04 -94.98 -7.71
CA LEU A 32 -27.24 -95.90 -6.90
C LEU A 32 -28.06 -96.52 -5.76
N LEU A 33 -28.93 -95.74 -5.11
CA LEU A 33 -29.85 -96.23 -4.08
C LEU A 33 -30.83 -97.26 -4.67
N GLN A 34 -31.39 -96.99 -5.86
CA GLN A 34 -32.28 -97.90 -6.57
C GLN A 34 -31.60 -99.22 -6.93
N HIS A 35 -30.35 -99.19 -7.38
CA HIS A 35 -29.58 -100.40 -7.66
C HIS A 35 -29.22 -101.19 -6.40
N LEU A 36 -28.91 -100.52 -5.29
CA LEU A 36 -28.52 -101.17 -4.03
C LEU A 36 -29.70 -101.82 -3.30
N LEU A 37 -30.89 -101.22 -3.40
CA LEU A 37 -32.10 -101.71 -2.73
C LEU A 37 -33.06 -102.44 -3.69
N PHE A 38 -32.56 -102.84 -4.86
CA PHE A 38 -33.33 -103.52 -5.88
C PHE A 38 -33.98 -104.80 -5.31
N GLY A 39 -35.32 -104.87 -5.34
CA GLY A 39 -36.10 -105.99 -4.81
C GLY A 39 -36.72 -105.79 -3.42
N LEU A 40 -36.49 -104.65 -2.74
CA LEU A 40 -36.99 -104.36 -1.38
C LEU A 40 -38.26 -103.47 -1.32
N GLY A 41 -38.99 -103.30 -2.43
CA GLY A 41 -40.32 -102.68 -2.48
C GLY A 41 -40.43 -101.31 -1.79
N ASP A 42 -41.41 -101.15 -0.89
CA ASP A 42 -41.71 -99.91 -0.15
C ASP A 42 -40.52 -99.30 0.60
N SER A 43 -39.52 -100.11 0.97
CA SER A 43 -38.31 -99.63 1.66
C SER A 43 -37.44 -98.74 0.76
N VAL A 44 -37.49 -98.96 -0.56
CA VAL A 44 -36.77 -98.15 -1.56
C VAL A 44 -37.39 -96.76 -1.65
N GLU A 45 -38.72 -96.68 -1.65
CA GLU A 45 -39.44 -95.41 -1.75
C GLU A 45 -39.20 -94.52 -0.52
N VAL A 46 -39.30 -95.09 0.69
CA VAL A 46 -39.04 -94.35 1.94
C VAL A 46 -37.58 -93.89 2.00
N ALA A 47 -36.62 -94.77 1.72
CA ALA A 47 -35.20 -94.41 1.71
C ALA A 47 -34.87 -93.35 0.66
N SER A 48 -35.54 -93.36 -0.50
CA SER A 48 -35.35 -92.36 -1.56
C SER A 48 -35.85 -90.96 -1.14
N LEU A 49 -36.96 -90.90 -0.40
CA LEU A 49 -37.52 -89.65 0.12
C LEU A 49 -36.61 -89.04 1.19
N ASP A 50 -36.07 -89.87 2.10
CA ASP A 50 -35.17 -89.43 3.16
C ASP A 50 -33.82 -88.99 2.58
N LEU A 51 -33.24 -89.78 1.67
CA LEU A 51 -32.02 -89.41 0.95
C LEU A 51 -32.22 -88.10 0.16
N GLY A 52 -33.35 -87.97 -0.53
CA GLY A 52 -33.69 -86.77 -1.28
C GLY A 52 -33.87 -85.53 -0.41
N ARG A 53 -34.38 -85.68 0.82
CA ARG A 53 -34.44 -84.59 1.82
C ARG A 53 -33.05 -84.22 2.32
N GLU A 54 -32.20 -85.19 2.63
CA GLU A 54 -30.83 -84.92 3.09
C GLU A 54 -29.97 -84.24 2.02
N ILE A 55 -30.06 -84.70 0.77
CA ILE A 55 -29.28 -84.12 -0.34
C ILE A 55 -29.72 -82.67 -0.59
N ARG A 56 -31.03 -82.38 -0.55
CA ARG A 56 -31.55 -81.01 -0.66
C ARG A 56 -31.12 -80.13 0.51
N SER A 57 -31.26 -80.62 1.76
CA SER A 57 -30.80 -79.87 2.94
C SER A 57 -29.30 -79.55 2.90
N LYS A 58 -28.47 -80.48 2.41
CA LYS A 58 -27.03 -80.25 2.21
C LYS A 58 -26.77 -79.25 1.08
N PHE A 59 -27.54 -79.29 0.01
CA PHE A 59 -27.44 -78.33 -1.10
C PHE A 59 -27.79 -76.92 -0.65
N ASP A 60 -28.91 -76.73 0.06
CA ASP A 60 -29.33 -75.41 0.57
C ASP A 60 -28.26 -74.76 1.45
N LYS A 61 -27.69 -75.53 2.39
CA LYS A 61 -26.55 -75.07 3.21
C LYS A 61 -25.34 -74.68 2.37
N THR A 62 -25.09 -75.43 1.30
CA THR A 62 -23.93 -75.18 0.43
C THR A 62 -24.16 -73.96 -0.46
N LEU A 63 -25.38 -73.74 -0.92
CA LEU A 63 -25.79 -72.57 -1.69
C LEU A 63 -25.65 -71.30 -0.82
N GLU A 64 -26.10 -71.34 0.43
CA GLU A 64 -25.95 -70.23 1.37
C GLU A 64 -24.46 -69.90 1.65
N ILE A 65 -23.62 -70.93 1.84
CA ILE A 65 -22.17 -70.75 2.01
C ILE A 65 -21.54 -70.17 0.74
N ASN A 66 -21.96 -70.64 -0.45
CA ASN A 66 -21.44 -70.15 -1.72
C ASN A 66 -21.81 -68.68 -1.94
N ASP A 67 -23.03 -68.27 -1.62
CA ASP A 67 -23.46 -66.87 -1.67
C ASP A 67 -22.63 -65.98 -0.74
N LYS A 68 -22.35 -66.44 0.49
CA LYS A 68 -21.47 -65.72 1.42
C LYS A 68 -20.05 -65.59 0.87
N LYS A 69 -19.51 -66.65 0.26
CA LYS A 69 -18.19 -66.62 -0.39
C LYS A 69 -18.13 -65.67 -1.59
N ILE A 70 -19.17 -65.64 -2.43
CA ILE A 70 -19.28 -64.71 -3.55
C ILE A 70 -19.27 -63.27 -3.02
N LYS A 71 -20.10 -62.96 -2.00
CA LYS A 71 -20.16 -61.63 -1.39
C LYS A 71 -18.81 -61.20 -0.81
N LEU A 72 -18.15 -62.07 -0.04
CA LEU A 72 -16.82 -61.80 0.52
C LEU A 72 -15.80 -61.53 -0.58
N ARG A 73 -15.80 -62.34 -1.65
CA ARG A 73 -14.88 -62.17 -2.77
C ARG A 73 -15.11 -60.86 -3.52
N CYS A 74 -16.37 -60.44 -3.67
CA CYS A 74 -16.71 -59.13 -4.25
C CYS A 74 -16.17 -57.98 -3.40
N THR A 75 -16.34 -58.05 -2.07
CA THR A 75 -15.84 -57.00 -1.15
C THR A 75 -14.32 -56.98 -1.06
N GLU A 76 -13.66 -58.14 -1.09
CA GLU A 76 -12.19 -58.23 -1.12
C GLU A 76 -11.63 -57.61 -2.40
N TRP A 77 -12.21 -57.93 -3.55
CA TRP A 77 -11.80 -57.35 -4.82
C TRP A 77 -12.08 -55.86 -4.90
N GLN A 78 -13.23 -55.40 -4.41
CA GLN A 78 -13.53 -53.98 -4.33
C GLN A 78 -12.46 -53.24 -3.51
N ARG A 79 -12.16 -53.72 -2.30
CA ARG A 79 -11.13 -53.13 -1.44
C ARG A 79 -9.73 -53.17 -2.07
N ARG A 80 -9.39 -54.24 -2.78
CA ARG A 80 -8.12 -54.34 -3.49
C ARG A 80 -8.01 -53.28 -4.60
N LEU A 81 -9.07 -53.09 -5.37
CA LEU A 81 -9.12 -52.09 -6.44
C LEU A 81 -9.11 -50.67 -5.90
N GLU A 82 -9.75 -50.42 -4.74
CA GLU A 82 -9.67 -49.14 -4.04
C GLU A 82 -8.22 -48.83 -3.62
N LEU A 83 -7.52 -49.80 -3.03
CA LEU A 83 -6.11 -49.64 -2.65
C LEU A 83 -5.20 -49.42 -3.87
N GLU A 84 -5.44 -50.14 -4.97
CA GLU A 84 -4.69 -49.96 -6.21
C GLU A 84 -4.94 -48.58 -6.84
N ALA A 85 -6.17 -48.07 -6.76
CA ALA A 85 -6.51 -46.74 -7.20
C ALA A 85 -5.82 -45.67 -6.33
N GLU A 86 -5.83 -45.84 -5.00
CA GLU A 86 -5.10 -44.95 -4.09
C GLU A 86 -3.60 -44.95 -4.38
N GLU A 87 -2.97 -46.12 -4.52
CA GLU A 87 -1.52 -46.23 -4.79
C GLU A 87 -1.11 -45.57 -6.11
N ARG A 88 -1.94 -45.72 -7.16
CA ARG A 88 -1.69 -45.06 -8.46
C ARG A 88 -1.83 -43.54 -8.36
N LEU A 89 -2.83 -43.05 -7.64
CA LEU A 89 -3.04 -41.61 -7.44
C LEU A 89 -1.99 -40.99 -6.49
N GLU A 90 -1.46 -41.75 -5.53
CA GLU A 90 -0.32 -41.31 -4.71
C GLU A 90 0.96 -41.13 -5.53
N GLY A 91 1.09 -41.83 -6.66
CA GLY A 91 2.20 -41.66 -7.60
C GLY A 91 2.18 -40.34 -8.38
N VAL A 92 1.06 -39.61 -8.37
CA VAL A 92 0.94 -38.31 -9.04
C VAL A 92 1.61 -37.22 -8.19
N GLN A 93 2.52 -36.45 -8.79
CA GLN A 93 3.14 -35.31 -8.12
C GLN A 93 2.11 -34.19 -7.93
N LEU A 94 1.78 -33.89 -6.68
CA LEU A 94 0.95 -32.75 -6.28
C LEU A 94 1.84 -31.58 -5.84
N PRO A 95 1.46 -30.31 -6.10
CA PRO A 95 0.25 -29.88 -6.79
C PRO A 95 0.35 -29.96 -8.32
N THR A 96 -0.77 -30.29 -8.97
CA THR A 96 -0.90 -30.34 -10.44
C THR A 96 -2.21 -29.67 -10.89
N ARG A 97 -2.39 -29.49 -12.20
CA ARG A 97 -3.62 -28.95 -12.77
C ARG A 97 -4.78 -29.93 -12.54
N SER A 98 -5.94 -29.39 -12.21
CA SER A 98 -7.18 -30.14 -11.98
C SER A 98 -7.56 -30.98 -13.20
N SER A 99 -7.31 -30.49 -14.41
CA SER A 99 -7.57 -31.24 -15.65
C SER A 99 -6.69 -32.48 -15.79
N LEU A 100 -5.40 -32.38 -15.44
CA LEU A 100 -4.47 -33.51 -15.51
C LEU A 100 -4.80 -34.56 -14.45
N LEU A 101 -5.20 -34.13 -13.25
CA LEU A 101 -5.64 -35.03 -12.19
C LEU A 101 -6.91 -35.81 -12.60
N GLU A 102 -7.85 -35.14 -13.26
CA GLU A 102 -9.08 -35.77 -13.76
C GLU A 102 -8.78 -36.80 -14.86
N GLU A 103 -7.89 -36.48 -15.81
CA GLU A 103 -7.48 -37.40 -16.87
C GLU A 103 -6.84 -38.69 -16.32
N GLU A 104 -5.96 -38.56 -15.33
CA GLU A 104 -5.35 -39.70 -14.65
C GLU A 104 -6.39 -40.50 -13.86
N PHE A 105 -7.32 -39.83 -13.18
CA PHE A 105 -8.40 -40.50 -12.46
C PHE A 105 -9.29 -41.32 -13.41
N VAL A 106 -9.70 -40.77 -14.56
CA VAL A 106 -10.53 -41.47 -15.55
C VAL A 106 -9.80 -42.71 -16.09
N ALA A 107 -8.48 -42.63 -16.28
CA ALA A 107 -7.67 -43.77 -16.69
C ALA A 107 -7.65 -44.87 -15.61
N VAL A 108 -7.46 -44.50 -14.34
CA VAL A 108 -7.50 -45.40 -13.19
C VAL A 108 -8.90 -46.02 -13.03
N GLU A 109 -9.96 -45.22 -13.09
CA GLU A 109 -11.36 -45.67 -12.98
C GLU A 109 -11.67 -46.72 -14.04
N THR A 110 -11.31 -46.46 -15.30
CA THR A 110 -11.52 -47.38 -16.41
C THR A 110 -10.76 -48.71 -16.22
N SER A 111 -9.52 -48.63 -15.71
CA SER A 111 -8.70 -49.81 -15.40
C SER A 111 -9.30 -50.64 -14.25
N CYS A 112 -9.77 -50.00 -13.18
CA CYS A 112 -10.39 -50.68 -12.05
C CYS A 112 -11.74 -51.31 -12.43
N ILE A 113 -12.57 -50.60 -13.20
CA ILE A 113 -13.87 -51.11 -13.68
C ILE A 113 -13.68 -52.35 -14.58
N SER A 114 -12.73 -52.29 -15.52
CA SER A 114 -12.45 -53.42 -16.42
C SER A 114 -11.91 -54.64 -15.67
N SER A 115 -11.04 -54.43 -14.68
CA SER A 115 -10.52 -55.50 -13.81
C SER A 115 -11.62 -56.13 -12.96
N PHE A 116 -12.52 -55.32 -12.40
CA PHE A 116 -13.68 -55.82 -11.66
C PHE A 116 -14.62 -56.65 -12.53
N GLN A 117 -14.86 -56.22 -13.77
CA GLN A 117 -15.71 -56.93 -14.72
C GLN A 117 -15.14 -58.31 -15.12
N GLN A 118 -13.83 -58.42 -15.32
CA GLN A 118 -13.18 -59.69 -15.70
C GLN A 118 -13.24 -60.74 -14.59
N GLU A 119 -12.98 -60.34 -13.34
CA GLU A 119 -12.84 -61.25 -12.20
C GLU A 119 -14.18 -61.59 -11.53
N VAL A 120 -15.03 -60.57 -11.33
CA VAL A 120 -16.28 -60.71 -10.55
C VAL A 120 -17.51 -60.85 -11.45
N GLY A 121 -17.45 -60.33 -12.68
CA GLY A 121 -18.59 -60.31 -13.60
C GLY A 121 -19.15 -61.69 -13.95
N LYS A 122 -18.32 -62.74 -13.94
CA LYS A 122 -18.73 -64.13 -14.21
C LYS A 122 -19.42 -64.82 -13.02
N LEU A 123 -19.24 -64.30 -11.80
CA LEU A 123 -19.72 -64.91 -10.55
C LEU A 123 -21.09 -64.38 -10.12
N LEU A 124 -21.51 -63.23 -10.65
CA LEU A 124 -22.71 -62.52 -10.22
C LEU A 124 -23.83 -62.55 -11.26
N GLY A 125 -25.07 -62.67 -10.79
CA GLY A 125 -26.24 -62.37 -11.62
C GLY A 125 -26.39 -60.87 -11.92
N LYS A 126 -27.13 -60.52 -12.98
CA LYS A 126 -27.28 -59.13 -13.49
C LYS A 126 -27.62 -58.08 -12.42
N LYS A 127 -28.48 -58.41 -11.44
CA LYS A 127 -28.90 -57.47 -10.37
C LYS A 127 -27.80 -57.23 -9.33
N ALA A 128 -27.15 -58.30 -8.87
CA ALA A 128 -26.09 -58.21 -7.86
C ALA A 128 -24.85 -57.52 -8.43
N TYR A 129 -24.52 -57.80 -9.70
CA TYR A 129 -23.43 -57.13 -10.41
C TYR A 129 -23.60 -55.61 -10.46
N ARG A 130 -24.80 -55.12 -10.81
CA ARG A 130 -25.08 -53.67 -10.83
C ARG A 130 -24.86 -53.02 -9.47
N LYS A 131 -25.35 -53.64 -8.40
CA LYS A 131 -25.20 -53.13 -7.03
C LYS A 131 -23.72 -52.99 -6.63
N TYR A 132 -22.91 -54.02 -6.85
CA TYR A 132 -21.49 -53.98 -6.49
C TYR A 132 -20.68 -53.03 -7.40
N MET A 133 -21.07 -52.90 -8.68
CA MET A 133 -20.46 -51.95 -9.59
C MET A 133 -20.74 -50.49 -9.17
N GLU A 134 -21.98 -50.18 -8.76
CA GLU A 134 -22.32 -48.86 -8.22
C GLU A 134 -21.55 -48.55 -6.92
N GLN A 135 -21.38 -49.55 -6.06
CA GLN A 135 -20.57 -49.41 -4.85
C GLN A 135 -19.09 -49.13 -5.16
N LEU A 136 -18.50 -49.85 -6.12
CA LEU A 136 -17.13 -49.62 -6.56
C LEU A 136 -16.97 -48.21 -7.12
N LYS A 137 -17.87 -47.77 -8.01
CA LYS A 137 -17.84 -46.41 -8.58
C LYS A 137 -17.96 -45.33 -7.52
N SER A 138 -18.88 -45.47 -6.56
CA SER A 138 -19.00 -44.54 -5.44
C SER A 138 -17.71 -44.50 -4.61
N SER A 139 -17.05 -45.63 -4.44
CA SER A 139 -15.83 -45.71 -3.66
C SER A 139 -14.63 -45.07 -4.38
N LEU A 140 -14.49 -45.32 -5.68
CA LEU A 140 -13.51 -44.66 -6.54
C LEU A 140 -13.75 -43.14 -6.58
N GLN A 141 -15.00 -42.70 -6.63
CA GLN A 141 -15.34 -41.27 -6.55
C GLN A 141 -14.90 -40.66 -5.22
N ASN A 142 -15.07 -41.36 -4.09
CA ASN A 142 -14.59 -40.86 -2.80
C ASN A 142 -13.06 -40.73 -2.77
N VAL A 143 -12.34 -41.65 -3.42
CA VAL A 143 -10.88 -41.55 -3.58
C VAL A 143 -10.53 -40.33 -4.42
N HIS A 144 -11.20 -40.14 -5.56
CA HIS A 144 -11.04 -38.94 -6.38
C HIS A 144 -11.23 -37.65 -5.58
N ASP A 145 -12.37 -37.52 -4.88
CA ASP A 145 -12.73 -36.30 -4.16
C ASP A 145 -11.70 -35.99 -3.05
N LYS A 146 -11.14 -37.03 -2.41
CA LYS A 146 -10.04 -36.91 -1.43
C LYS A 146 -8.77 -36.33 -2.06
N PHE A 147 -8.36 -36.83 -3.23
CA PHE A 147 -7.17 -36.33 -3.93
C PHE A 147 -7.40 -34.95 -4.56
N ALA A 148 -8.58 -34.70 -5.13
CA ALA A 148 -8.98 -33.39 -5.65
C ALA A 148 -8.93 -32.33 -4.54
N LEU A 149 -9.53 -32.61 -3.36
CA LEU A 149 -9.47 -31.70 -2.21
C LEU A 149 -8.02 -31.45 -1.73
N ARG A 150 -7.19 -32.49 -1.70
CA ARG A 150 -5.77 -32.37 -1.33
C ARG A 150 -5.01 -31.49 -2.34
N ASN A 151 -5.25 -31.70 -3.63
CA ASN A 151 -4.63 -30.91 -4.70
C ASN A 151 -5.05 -29.44 -4.61
N THR A 152 -6.35 -29.16 -4.43
CA THR A 152 -6.89 -27.80 -4.25
C THR A 152 -6.21 -27.07 -3.10
N ARG A 153 -6.07 -27.72 -1.93
CA ARG A 153 -5.36 -27.12 -0.78
C ARG A 153 -3.90 -26.83 -1.07
N MET A 154 -3.19 -27.77 -1.71
CA MET A 154 -1.79 -27.57 -2.07
C MET A 154 -1.60 -26.48 -3.13
N LEU A 155 -2.58 -26.30 -4.04
CA LEU A 155 -2.59 -25.19 -5.00
C LEU A 155 -2.84 -23.85 -4.31
N GLU A 156 -3.76 -23.79 -3.35
CA GLU A 156 -4.00 -22.59 -2.51
C GLU A 156 -2.72 -22.22 -1.74
N ASP A 157 -2.12 -23.17 -1.02
CA ASP A 157 -0.88 -22.95 -0.27
C ASP A 157 0.27 -22.46 -1.18
N LEU A 158 0.39 -23.03 -2.39
CA LEU A 158 1.39 -22.61 -3.38
C LEU A 158 1.13 -21.19 -3.88
N LEU A 159 -0.13 -20.84 -4.17
CA LEU A 159 -0.50 -19.49 -4.60
C LEU A 159 -0.27 -18.46 -3.50
N ASP A 160 -0.63 -18.77 -2.26
CA ASP A 160 -0.36 -17.92 -1.09
C ASP A 160 1.13 -17.65 -0.91
N GLN A 161 1.96 -18.71 -1.00
CA GLN A 161 3.41 -18.58 -0.94
C GLN A 161 3.97 -17.77 -2.11
N ALA A 162 3.48 -18.00 -3.33
CA ALA A 162 3.90 -17.26 -4.51
C ALA A 162 3.56 -15.76 -4.39
N VAL A 163 2.39 -15.41 -3.84
CA VAL A 163 2.03 -14.01 -3.55
C VAL A 163 3.00 -13.42 -2.53
N GLN A 164 3.27 -14.14 -1.44
CA GLN A 164 4.16 -13.64 -0.38
C GLN A 164 5.58 -13.41 -0.89
N ASN A 165 6.16 -14.39 -1.60
CA ASN A 165 7.50 -14.29 -2.17
C ASN A 165 7.60 -13.19 -3.23
N ALA A 166 6.56 -13.00 -4.04
CA ALA A 166 6.51 -11.92 -5.02
C ALA A 166 6.50 -10.53 -4.35
N ILE A 167 5.77 -10.37 -3.25
CA ILE A 167 5.75 -9.13 -2.46
C ILE A 167 7.10 -8.90 -1.76
N ASP A 168 7.73 -9.94 -1.23
CA ASP A 168 9.05 -9.79 -0.63
C ASP A 168 10.10 -9.42 -1.71
N GLY A 169 10.01 -9.99 -2.91
CA GLY A 169 10.80 -9.56 -4.07
C GLY A 169 10.52 -8.13 -4.53
N PHE A 170 9.27 -7.64 -4.39
CA PHE A 170 8.93 -6.23 -4.60
C PHE A 170 9.68 -5.36 -3.59
N ARG A 171 9.60 -5.67 -2.29
CA ARG A 171 10.23 -4.91 -1.21
C ARG A 171 11.75 -4.85 -1.31
N GLU A 172 12.39 -5.95 -1.70
CA GLU A 172 13.84 -5.98 -1.91
C GLU A 172 14.31 -5.05 -3.04
N LYS A 173 13.46 -4.83 -4.05
CA LYS A 173 13.75 -3.91 -5.15
C LYS A 173 13.28 -2.49 -4.87
N ALA A 174 12.15 -2.31 -4.21
CA ALA A 174 11.59 -1.01 -3.84
C ALA A 174 12.28 -0.43 -2.59
N VAL A 175 13.59 -0.22 -2.67
CA VAL A 175 14.41 0.36 -1.60
C VAL A 175 14.88 1.75 -2.00
N ILE A 176 14.77 2.71 -1.08
CA ILE A 176 15.31 4.04 -1.23
C ILE A 176 16.80 4.01 -0.86
N PRO A 177 17.74 4.23 -1.81
CA PRO A 177 19.17 4.18 -1.54
C PRO A 177 19.59 5.27 -0.57
N ASP A 178 20.45 4.92 0.39
CA ASP A 178 21.15 5.86 1.29
C ASP A 178 20.27 6.90 2.01
N LYS A 179 18.96 6.61 2.16
CA LYS A 179 17.95 7.53 2.72
C LYS A 179 17.91 8.89 2.02
N SER A 180 18.36 8.96 0.76
CA SER A 180 18.28 10.17 -0.05
C SER A 180 16.98 10.13 -0.86
N PRO A 181 16.21 11.23 -0.93
CA PRO A 181 14.95 11.24 -1.64
C PRO A 181 15.16 11.03 -3.15
N LEU A 182 14.32 10.20 -3.73
CA LEU A 182 14.26 9.93 -5.16
C LEU A 182 13.39 10.98 -5.86
N SER A 183 13.82 11.39 -7.04
CA SER A 183 13.02 12.25 -7.93
C SER A 183 11.79 11.48 -8.45
N PRO A 184 10.73 12.17 -8.91
CA PRO A 184 9.51 11.52 -9.38
C PRO A 184 9.76 10.48 -10.48
N GLY A 185 10.64 10.81 -11.44
CA GLY A 185 11.01 9.89 -12.51
C GLY A 185 11.75 8.64 -12.00
N ALA A 186 12.59 8.80 -10.97
CA ALA A 186 13.29 7.69 -10.34
C ALA A 186 12.34 6.79 -9.53
N VAL A 187 11.37 7.37 -8.81
CA VAL A 187 10.31 6.62 -8.10
C VAL A 187 9.53 5.74 -9.08
N VAL A 188 9.01 6.33 -10.17
CA VAL A 188 8.24 5.60 -11.19
C VAL A 188 9.04 4.45 -11.78
N ARG A 189 10.33 4.69 -12.09
CA ARG A 189 11.20 3.66 -12.63
C ARG A 189 11.46 2.54 -11.62
N GLN A 190 11.74 2.87 -10.37
CA GLN A 190 12.03 1.88 -9.33
C GLN A 190 10.80 0.99 -9.06
N VAL A 191 9.62 1.60 -8.97
CA VAL A 191 8.35 0.89 -8.82
C VAL A 191 8.10 -0.02 -10.02
N ALA A 192 8.31 0.45 -11.25
CA ALA A 192 8.15 -0.38 -12.44
C ALA A 192 9.11 -1.59 -12.45
N GLU A 193 10.37 -1.40 -12.06
CA GLU A 193 11.37 -2.48 -11.94
C GLU A 193 10.97 -3.49 -10.85
N ALA A 194 10.47 -3.01 -9.70
CA ALA A 194 9.99 -3.84 -8.59
C ALA A 194 8.73 -4.65 -8.99
N THR A 195 7.73 -4.01 -9.60
CA THR A 195 6.50 -4.66 -10.10
C THR A 195 6.81 -5.74 -11.13
N LEU A 196 7.72 -5.47 -12.06
CA LEU A 196 8.15 -6.46 -13.05
C LEU A 196 8.87 -7.65 -12.40
N THR A 197 9.66 -7.42 -11.35
CA THR A 197 10.32 -8.48 -10.60
C THR A 197 9.31 -9.34 -9.84
N ALA A 198 8.39 -8.72 -9.11
CA ALA A 198 7.33 -9.41 -8.37
C ALA A 198 6.43 -10.25 -9.29
N THR A 199 6.01 -9.69 -10.44
CA THR A 199 5.19 -10.40 -11.43
C THR A 199 5.92 -11.61 -12.00
N LYS A 200 7.22 -11.50 -12.26
CA LYS A 200 8.05 -12.62 -12.73
C LYS A 200 8.14 -13.73 -11.69
N ILE A 201 8.41 -13.39 -10.43
CA ILE A 201 8.48 -14.36 -9.31
C ILE A 201 7.15 -15.09 -9.18
N PHE A 202 6.04 -14.36 -9.13
CA PHE A 202 4.70 -14.95 -9.05
C PHE A 202 4.43 -15.91 -10.21
N SER A 203 4.67 -15.47 -11.46
CA SER A 203 4.42 -16.32 -12.64
C SER A 203 5.28 -17.60 -12.67
N ALA A 204 6.50 -17.53 -12.14
CA ALA A 204 7.41 -18.68 -12.11
C ALA A 204 6.98 -19.70 -11.05
N GLU A 205 6.60 -19.23 -9.86
CA GLU A 205 6.21 -20.08 -8.74
C GLU A 205 4.77 -20.61 -8.88
N ALA A 206 3.85 -19.80 -9.41
CA ALA A 206 2.44 -20.14 -9.62
C ALA A 206 2.17 -20.94 -10.91
N LYS A 207 3.22 -21.34 -11.65
CA LYS A 207 3.09 -21.99 -12.97
C LYS A 207 2.21 -23.25 -12.96
N ALA A 208 2.25 -24.02 -11.86
CA ALA A 208 1.43 -25.22 -11.69
C ALA A 208 -0.08 -24.91 -11.60
N ALA A 209 -0.43 -23.73 -11.10
CA ALA A 209 -1.80 -23.25 -10.96
C ALA A 209 -2.29 -22.42 -12.18
N GLU A 210 -1.42 -22.19 -13.17
CA GLU A 210 -1.77 -21.42 -14.37
C GLU A 210 -2.91 -22.12 -15.14
N GLY A 211 -4.03 -21.40 -15.32
CA GLY A 211 -5.25 -21.91 -15.96
C GLY A 211 -6.30 -22.46 -14.98
N GLU A 212 -6.00 -22.53 -13.69
CA GLU A 212 -6.99 -22.86 -12.66
C GLU A 212 -7.90 -21.67 -12.36
N LYS A 213 -9.16 -21.95 -11.99
CA LYS A 213 -10.13 -20.90 -11.62
C LYS A 213 -9.67 -20.00 -10.48
N MET A 214 -8.81 -20.51 -9.60
CA MET A 214 -8.31 -19.77 -8.45
C MET A 214 -7.16 -18.84 -8.81
N TYR A 215 -6.50 -19.01 -9.96
CA TYR A 215 -5.33 -18.23 -10.33
C TYR A 215 -5.62 -16.72 -10.46
N GLU A 216 -6.69 -16.35 -11.17
CA GLU A 216 -7.06 -14.95 -11.40
C GLU A 216 -7.34 -14.17 -10.09
N PRO A 217 -8.11 -14.72 -9.11
CA PRO A 217 -8.25 -14.11 -7.79
C PRO A 217 -6.91 -13.81 -7.10
N TYR A 218 -5.97 -14.76 -7.09
CA TYR A 218 -4.66 -14.56 -6.44
C TYR A 218 -3.79 -13.55 -7.18
N GLN A 219 -3.90 -13.48 -8.50
CA GLN A 219 -3.26 -12.42 -9.29
C GLN A 219 -3.81 -11.03 -8.93
N ALA A 220 -5.12 -10.90 -8.69
CA ALA A 220 -5.73 -9.65 -8.23
C ALA A 220 -5.31 -9.30 -6.78
N VAL A 221 -5.19 -10.29 -5.90
CA VAL A 221 -4.63 -10.10 -4.54
C VAL A 221 -3.20 -9.59 -4.61
N LEU A 222 -2.36 -10.16 -5.48
CA LEU A 222 -0.99 -9.68 -5.70
C LEU A 222 -0.97 -8.21 -6.16
N GLN A 223 -1.79 -7.85 -7.15
CA GLN A 223 -1.89 -6.47 -7.63
C GLN A 223 -2.30 -5.49 -6.52
N THR A 224 -3.26 -5.89 -5.68
CA THR A 224 -3.72 -5.08 -4.55
C THR A 224 -2.59 -4.88 -3.53
N ARG A 225 -1.91 -5.96 -3.13
CA ARG A 225 -0.77 -5.88 -2.20
C ARG A 225 0.41 -5.09 -2.77
N MET A 226 0.68 -5.20 -4.07
CA MET A 226 1.72 -4.38 -4.73
C MET A 226 1.35 -2.90 -4.72
N SER A 227 0.07 -2.56 -4.93
CA SER A 227 -0.41 -1.17 -4.83
C SER A 227 -0.22 -0.61 -3.41
N GLU A 228 -0.55 -1.39 -2.38
CA GLU A 228 -0.35 -0.99 -0.98
C GLU A 228 1.15 -0.77 -0.65
N GLU A 229 2.03 -1.63 -1.15
CA GLU A 229 3.48 -1.48 -0.96
C GLU A 229 4.07 -0.32 -1.77
N GLN A 230 3.51 -0.04 -2.96
CA GLN A 230 3.83 1.15 -3.75
C GLN A 230 3.46 2.43 -3.00
N GLU A 231 2.24 2.51 -2.45
CA GLU A 231 1.80 3.66 -1.65
C GLU A 231 2.73 3.89 -0.45
N ARG A 232 3.09 2.83 0.28
CA ARG A 232 4.06 2.90 1.39
C ARG A 232 5.42 3.42 0.95
N PHE A 233 5.91 2.97 -0.21
CA PHE A 233 7.19 3.43 -0.77
C PHE A 233 7.14 4.92 -1.16
N GLU A 234 6.05 5.35 -1.80
CA GLU A 234 5.83 6.74 -2.20
C GLU A 234 5.68 7.68 -1.00
N GLU A 235 4.97 7.25 0.05
CA GLU A 235 4.86 7.97 1.32
C GLU A 235 6.22 8.12 2.00
N ALA A 236 6.99 7.03 2.08
CA ALA A 236 8.33 7.05 2.66
C ALA A 236 9.27 8.00 1.89
N ASN A 237 9.20 8.01 0.56
CA ASN A 237 9.97 8.94 -0.27
C ASN A 237 9.51 10.39 -0.08
N SER A 238 8.20 10.64 -0.03
CA SER A 238 7.62 11.97 0.17
C SER A 238 8.04 12.57 1.51
N GLU A 239 8.11 11.77 2.56
CA GLU A 239 8.62 12.20 3.87
C GLU A 239 10.11 12.58 3.82
N LEU A 240 10.93 11.84 3.05
CA LEU A 240 12.33 12.19 2.85
C LEU A 240 12.48 13.51 2.08
N VAL A 241 11.69 13.72 1.03
CA VAL A 241 11.65 15.00 0.29
C VAL A 241 11.30 16.13 1.25
N ARG A 242 10.27 15.96 2.09
CA ARG A 242 9.87 16.95 3.09
C ARG A 242 11.01 17.31 4.04
N LEU A 243 11.74 16.31 4.56
CA LEU A 243 12.89 16.55 5.44
C LEU A 243 14.02 17.29 4.73
N PHE A 244 14.29 16.93 3.47
CA PHE A 244 15.33 17.53 2.64
C PHE A 244 15.02 19.00 2.33
N CYS A 245 13.81 19.29 1.83
CA CYS A 245 13.34 20.65 1.61
C CYS A 245 13.41 21.48 2.90
N LEU A 246 12.93 20.97 4.04
CA LEU A 246 13.01 21.69 5.32
C LEU A 246 14.44 21.97 5.78
N SER A 247 15.38 21.07 5.52
CA SER A 247 16.80 21.29 5.80
C SER A 247 17.33 22.45 4.95
N LYS A 248 17.03 22.44 3.64
CA LYS A 248 17.43 23.50 2.72
C LYS A 248 16.81 24.85 3.08
N VAL A 249 15.53 24.87 3.46
CA VAL A 249 14.84 26.08 3.96
C VAL A 249 15.58 26.68 5.15
N ARG A 250 16.04 25.87 6.11
CA ARG A 250 16.79 26.38 7.28
C ARG A 250 18.12 27.00 6.86
N GLU A 251 18.89 26.30 6.04
CA GLU A 251 20.17 26.79 5.50
C GLU A 251 19.99 28.16 4.80
N LEU A 252 18.99 28.25 3.93
CA LEU A 252 18.70 29.46 3.15
C LEU A 252 18.17 30.62 3.99
N VAL A 253 17.36 30.35 5.02
CA VAL A 253 16.94 31.38 5.99
C VAL A 253 18.15 31.92 6.76
N ASP A 254 19.09 31.07 7.13
CA ASP A 254 20.32 31.48 7.82
C ASP A 254 21.25 32.27 6.88
N GLU A 255 21.36 31.89 5.60
CA GLU A 255 22.05 32.68 4.56
C GLU A 255 21.37 34.05 4.39
N PHE A 256 20.04 34.11 4.34
CA PHE A 256 19.29 35.36 4.28
C PHE A 256 19.52 36.25 5.51
N ARG A 257 19.51 35.68 6.72
CA ARG A 257 19.79 36.42 7.96
C ARG A 257 21.20 37.00 7.99
N SER A 258 22.16 36.25 7.49
CA SER A 258 23.58 36.63 7.44
C SER A 258 23.83 37.72 6.39
N SER A 259 23.30 37.55 5.18
CA SER A 259 23.40 38.52 4.08
C SER A 259 22.66 39.83 4.33
N THR A 260 21.67 39.83 5.23
CA THR A 260 20.96 41.04 5.70
C THR A 260 21.45 41.49 7.09
N GLY A 261 22.54 40.90 7.57
CA GLY A 261 23.15 41.15 8.87
C GLY A 261 23.65 42.58 9.06
N SER A 262 23.95 42.93 10.31
CA SER A 262 24.52 44.24 10.68
C SER A 262 25.87 44.54 10.02
N THR A 263 26.57 43.53 9.52
CA THR A 263 27.82 43.66 8.77
C THR A 263 27.61 44.04 7.31
N GLU A 264 26.49 43.65 6.71
CA GLU A 264 26.17 43.87 5.29
C GLU A 264 25.25 45.06 5.09
N ILE A 265 24.22 45.17 5.93
CA ILE A 265 23.29 46.30 5.94
C ILE A 265 23.51 47.08 7.24
N ILE A 266 24.28 48.16 7.13
CA ILE A 266 24.50 49.09 8.24
C ILE A 266 23.26 49.98 8.38
N LEU A 267 22.54 49.80 9.49
CA LEU A 267 21.37 50.60 9.85
C LEU A 267 21.81 51.85 10.65
N PRO A 268 21.09 52.98 10.57
CA PRO A 268 19.82 53.16 9.86
C PRO A 268 20.00 53.54 8.38
N ILE A 269 19.08 53.07 7.53
CA ILE A 269 19.06 53.33 6.08
C ILE A 269 17.65 53.67 5.61
N ASN A 270 17.51 54.48 4.55
CA ASN A 270 16.21 54.84 3.97
C ASN A 270 15.33 53.58 3.78
N SER A 271 14.04 53.66 4.16
CA SER A 271 13.09 52.55 4.07
C SER A 271 12.98 51.97 2.65
N THR A 272 12.97 52.81 1.61
CA THR A 272 12.92 52.35 0.22
C THR A 272 14.17 51.57 -0.19
N GLU A 273 15.33 52.02 0.27
CA GLU A 273 16.61 51.35 0.02
C GLU A 273 16.69 50.03 0.80
N LEU A 274 16.23 50.00 2.06
CA LEU A 274 16.13 48.77 2.85
C LEU A 274 15.24 47.74 2.15
N GLU A 275 14.04 48.15 1.70
CA GLU A 275 13.12 47.28 0.99
C GLU A 275 13.73 46.71 -0.30
N MET A 276 14.46 47.54 -1.06
CA MET A 276 15.12 47.10 -2.28
C MET A 276 16.18 46.03 -2.01
N ARG A 277 17.05 46.24 -1.02
CA ARG A 277 18.12 45.29 -0.66
C ARG A 277 17.58 43.98 -0.11
N LEU A 278 16.57 44.05 0.76
CA LEU A 278 15.92 42.85 1.26
C LEU A 278 15.28 42.07 0.10
N LYS A 279 14.62 42.77 -0.86
CA LYS A 279 14.00 42.14 -2.04
C LYS A 279 15.01 41.47 -2.96
N GLN A 280 16.15 42.09 -3.20
CA GLN A 280 17.23 41.47 -3.98
C GLN A 280 17.76 40.20 -3.29
N SER A 281 17.94 40.26 -1.97
CA SER A 281 18.40 39.11 -1.19
C SER A 281 17.37 37.97 -1.19
N TRP A 282 16.07 38.30 -1.12
CA TRP A 282 14.99 37.33 -1.25
C TRP A 282 15.01 36.62 -2.60
N LEU A 283 15.07 37.39 -3.70
CA LEU A 283 15.08 36.83 -5.06
C LEU A 283 16.26 35.87 -5.28
N ARG A 284 17.41 36.17 -4.67
CA ARG A 284 18.57 35.28 -4.71
C ARG A 284 18.31 33.97 -3.97
N VAL A 285 17.78 34.03 -2.76
CA VAL A 285 17.48 32.86 -1.94
C VAL A 285 16.37 32.01 -2.56
N GLU A 286 15.34 32.65 -3.12
CA GLU A 286 14.27 32.00 -3.88
C GLU A 286 14.83 31.23 -5.08
N ALA A 287 15.73 31.86 -5.85
CA ALA A 287 16.39 31.19 -6.97
C ALA A 287 17.25 30.00 -6.52
N GLN A 288 18.04 30.16 -5.44
CA GLN A 288 18.86 29.06 -4.89
C GLN A 288 18.01 27.87 -4.41
N TYR A 289 16.83 28.10 -3.84
CA TYR A 289 15.92 27.00 -3.47
C TYR A 289 15.41 26.27 -4.70
N ARG A 290 14.95 27.02 -5.72
CA ARG A 290 14.48 26.43 -6.97
C ARG A 290 15.58 25.62 -7.62
N ASP A 291 16.76 26.19 -7.82
CA ASP A 291 17.87 25.52 -8.47
C ASP A 291 18.34 24.24 -7.74
N ALA A 292 18.24 24.21 -6.40
CA ALA A 292 18.67 23.06 -5.60
C ALA A 292 17.63 21.94 -5.53
N GLU A 293 16.34 22.27 -5.57
CA GLU A 293 15.24 21.34 -5.26
C GLU A 293 14.25 21.14 -6.44
N ASP A 294 14.52 21.69 -7.62
CA ASP A 294 13.63 21.63 -8.80
C ASP A 294 13.27 20.19 -9.21
N ASP A 295 14.21 19.26 -8.99
CA ASP A 295 14.03 17.83 -9.23
C ASP A 295 12.85 17.22 -8.43
N TYR A 296 12.40 17.91 -7.38
CA TYR A 296 11.31 17.52 -6.50
C TYR A 296 10.04 18.36 -6.69
N SER A 297 9.98 19.22 -7.70
CA SER A 297 8.87 20.17 -7.96
C SER A 297 7.48 19.53 -8.10
N LEU A 298 7.39 18.24 -8.42
CA LEU A 298 6.12 17.52 -8.51
C LEU A 298 5.58 17.03 -7.15
N PHE A 299 6.38 17.12 -6.08
CA PHE A 299 5.96 16.74 -4.74
C PHE A 299 5.33 17.93 -4.02
N THR A 300 4.23 17.71 -3.30
CA THR A 300 3.59 18.74 -2.46
C THR A 300 4.53 19.33 -1.41
N ALA A 301 5.48 18.51 -0.93
CA ALA A 301 6.51 18.92 0.02
C ALA A 301 7.42 20.05 -0.51
N TYR A 302 7.64 20.13 -1.83
CA TYR A 302 8.44 21.20 -2.44
C TYR A 302 7.73 22.56 -2.30
N ASP A 303 6.44 22.62 -2.63
CA ASP A 303 5.63 23.83 -2.53
C ASP A 303 5.47 24.27 -1.06
N ASP A 304 5.24 23.31 -0.15
CA ASP A 304 5.18 23.57 1.29
C ASP A 304 6.49 24.11 1.83
N GLY A 305 7.63 23.58 1.34
CA GLY A 305 8.96 24.09 1.66
C GLY A 305 9.17 25.53 1.18
N MET A 306 8.80 25.84 -0.06
CA MET A 306 8.88 27.20 -0.62
C MET A 306 8.01 28.18 0.18
N LYS A 307 6.79 27.79 0.53
CA LYS A 307 5.89 28.60 1.37
C LYS A 307 6.50 28.84 2.76
N THR A 308 7.05 27.80 3.37
CA THR A 308 7.73 27.92 4.68
C THR A 308 8.94 28.85 4.60
N LEU A 309 9.70 28.81 3.51
CA LEU A 309 10.82 29.71 3.25
C LEU A 309 10.34 31.16 3.15
N GLN A 310 9.28 31.41 2.38
CA GLN A 310 8.69 32.73 2.24
C GLN A 310 8.19 33.29 3.59
N GLU A 311 7.48 32.49 4.38
CA GLU A 311 6.99 32.89 5.70
C GLU A 311 8.14 33.24 6.65
N ARG A 312 9.19 32.40 6.71
CA ARG A 312 10.35 32.64 7.57
C ARG A 312 11.19 33.83 7.12
N VAL A 313 11.33 34.06 5.82
CA VAL A 313 12.00 35.26 5.31
C VAL A 313 11.19 36.51 5.64
N GLU A 314 9.87 36.48 5.49
CA GLU A 314 8.99 37.60 5.86
C GLU A 314 9.11 37.97 7.35
N GLU A 315 9.31 37.00 8.24
CA GLU A 315 9.63 37.28 9.65
C GLU A 315 10.94 38.06 9.81
N VAL A 316 12.00 37.66 9.08
CA VAL A 316 13.28 38.38 9.09
C VAL A 316 13.13 39.77 8.48
N TYR A 317 12.33 39.94 7.43
CA TYR A 317 11.97 41.25 6.87
C TYR A 317 11.39 42.19 7.92
N LYS A 318 10.37 41.73 8.67
CA LYS A 318 9.72 42.50 9.73
C LYS A 318 10.71 42.86 10.83
N GLN A 319 11.56 41.91 11.23
CA GLN A 319 12.61 42.15 12.22
C GLN A 319 13.57 43.25 11.75
N ARG A 320 14.08 43.17 10.51
CA ARG A 320 15.02 44.17 9.97
C ARG A 320 14.40 45.56 9.83
N ARG A 321 13.12 45.64 9.46
CA ARG A 321 12.37 46.91 9.43
C ARG A 321 12.28 47.52 10.83
N GLN A 322 11.97 46.71 11.84
CA GLN A 322 11.89 47.15 13.22
C GLN A 322 13.26 47.62 13.74
N GLU A 323 14.32 46.84 13.51
CA GLU A 323 15.70 47.21 13.85
C GLU A 323 16.11 48.55 13.20
N ASN A 324 15.70 48.77 11.94
CA ASN A 324 15.98 50.02 11.22
C ASN A 324 15.24 51.21 11.86
N VAL A 325 13.96 51.05 12.21
CA VAL A 325 13.17 52.08 12.91
C VAL A 325 13.80 52.41 14.27
N GLU A 326 14.23 51.40 15.02
CA GLU A 326 14.89 51.60 16.33
C GLU A 326 16.25 52.27 16.20
N ALA A 327 17.04 51.92 15.18
CA ALA A 327 18.29 52.60 14.87
C ALA A 327 18.05 54.06 14.47
N PHE A 328 17.03 54.32 13.65
CA PHE A 328 16.61 55.69 13.30
C PHE A 328 16.20 56.50 14.51
N ALA A 329 15.35 55.94 15.38
CA ALA A 329 14.89 56.62 16.58
C ALA A 329 16.08 57.01 17.49
N ARG A 330 17.05 56.12 17.65
CA ARG A 330 18.26 56.39 18.45
C ARG A 330 19.12 57.52 17.89
N GLU A 331 19.35 57.55 16.58
CA GLU A 331 20.19 58.57 15.92
C GLU A 331 19.50 59.95 15.84
N VAL A 332 18.16 59.98 15.83
CA VAL A 332 17.37 61.21 15.65
C VAL A 332 16.95 61.85 16.98
N ASP A 333 16.71 61.06 18.02
CA ASP A 333 16.16 61.53 19.30
C ASP A 333 17.05 62.58 19.99
N ALA A 334 18.37 62.37 20.05
CA ALA A 334 19.28 63.33 20.70
C ALA A 334 19.41 64.67 19.94
N PRO A 335 19.63 64.71 18.60
CA PRO A 335 19.60 65.94 17.82
C PRO A 335 18.26 66.69 17.94
N LEU A 336 17.13 65.97 17.90
CA LEU A 336 15.80 66.61 17.97
C LEU A 336 15.46 67.12 19.37
N LYS A 337 15.87 66.43 20.44
CA LYS A 337 15.78 66.96 21.81
C LYS A 337 16.57 68.25 21.97
N THR A 338 17.79 68.28 21.44
CA THR A 338 18.63 69.48 21.45
C THR A 338 17.98 70.61 20.64
N ALA A 339 17.45 70.29 19.46
CA ALA A 339 16.70 71.25 18.64
C ALA A 339 15.49 71.81 19.40
N ARG A 340 14.73 70.96 20.09
CA ARG A 340 13.59 71.36 20.92
C ARG A 340 13.97 72.37 22.00
N ASP A 341 15.06 72.10 22.71
CA ASP A 341 15.50 72.95 23.81
C ASP A 341 15.99 74.32 23.29
N ILE A 342 16.68 74.33 22.13
CA ILE A 342 17.03 75.57 21.43
C ILE A 342 15.76 76.33 20.99
N ILE A 343 14.81 75.63 20.37
CA ILE A 343 13.56 76.24 19.90
C ILE A 343 12.82 76.89 21.07
N LYS A 344 12.71 76.22 22.22
CA LYS A 344 12.07 76.78 23.42
C LYS A 344 12.70 78.09 23.90
N LEU A 345 14.02 78.24 23.76
CA LEU A 345 14.74 79.42 24.23
C LEU A 345 14.57 80.64 23.33
N SER A 346 14.29 80.44 22.04
CA SER A 346 14.28 81.53 21.04
C SER A 346 13.02 81.65 20.20
N ALA A 347 12.02 80.78 20.39
CA ALA A 347 10.74 80.87 19.68
C ALA A 347 9.97 82.16 19.96
N ASP A 348 10.23 82.85 21.08
CA ASP A 348 9.61 84.14 21.41
C ASP A 348 10.07 85.31 20.52
N LYS A 349 11.11 85.11 19.71
CA LYS A 349 11.59 86.11 18.75
C LYS A 349 10.84 86.11 17.42
N TYR A 350 9.90 85.18 17.24
CA TYR A 350 9.18 84.97 15.99
C TYR A 350 7.66 85.13 16.21
N ASP A 351 7.07 86.08 15.50
CA ASP A 351 5.69 86.54 15.76
C ASP A 351 4.62 85.83 14.94
N THR A 352 4.99 85.17 13.84
CA THR A 352 4.02 84.54 12.93
C THR A 352 4.16 83.02 12.91
N VAL A 353 3.06 82.31 12.62
CA VAL A 353 3.09 80.84 12.44
C VAL A 353 4.11 80.43 11.37
N PHE A 354 4.18 81.18 10.27
CA PHE A 354 5.09 80.90 9.16
C PHE A 354 6.57 81.06 9.58
N SER A 355 6.94 82.20 10.18
CA SER A 355 8.32 82.47 10.60
C SER A 355 8.81 81.50 11.68
N VAL A 356 7.97 81.19 12.67
CA VAL A 356 8.26 80.20 13.72
C VAL A 356 8.45 78.81 13.12
N THR A 357 7.59 78.39 12.19
CA THR A 357 7.69 77.07 11.55
C THR A 357 8.95 76.94 10.69
N GLN A 358 9.32 77.97 9.94
CA GLN A 358 10.57 78.00 9.18
C GLN A 358 11.80 77.98 10.09
N TYR A 359 11.76 78.75 11.18
CA TYR A 359 12.81 78.73 12.20
C TYR A 359 12.99 77.34 12.81
N ILE A 360 11.91 76.69 13.24
CA ILE A 360 11.94 75.33 13.77
C ILE A 360 12.55 74.37 12.75
N ARG A 361 12.12 74.43 11.47
CA ARG A 361 12.68 73.60 10.40
C ARG A 361 14.18 73.82 10.23
N GLN A 362 14.65 75.06 10.27
CA GLN A 362 16.07 75.40 10.17
C GLN A 362 16.89 74.88 11.36
N VAL A 363 16.40 75.04 12.59
CA VAL A 363 17.08 74.55 13.80
C VAL A 363 17.17 73.03 13.79
N CYS A 364 16.06 72.33 13.50
CA CYS A 364 16.06 70.88 13.41
C CYS A 364 16.98 70.39 12.29
N LEU A 365 16.99 71.04 11.12
CA LEU A 365 17.89 70.70 10.03
C LEU A 365 19.36 70.91 10.40
N LEU A 366 19.67 71.96 11.15
CA LEU A 366 21.03 72.26 11.62
C LEU A 366 21.52 71.20 12.60
N GLN A 367 20.67 70.73 13.51
CA GLN A 367 21.01 69.64 14.43
C GLN A 367 21.13 68.30 13.71
N LEU A 368 20.25 68.02 12.73
CA LEU A 368 20.33 66.84 11.87
C LEU A 368 21.49 66.89 10.84
N ASN A 369 22.21 68.00 10.75
CA ASN A 369 23.44 68.11 9.95
C ASN A 369 24.72 67.83 10.76
N GLN A 370 24.56 67.35 12.00
CA GLN A 370 25.65 66.89 12.86
C GLN A 370 25.61 65.36 13.00
N GLY A 371 26.74 64.73 13.35
CA GLY A 371 26.82 63.28 13.55
C GLY A 371 26.55 62.44 12.28
N GLN A 372 26.01 61.23 12.47
CA GLN A 372 25.61 60.32 11.38
C GLN A 372 24.48 60.88 10.49
N PRO A 373 23.45 61.57 11.03
CA PRO A 373 22.38 62.15 10.21
C PRO A 373 22.85 63.14 9.14
N LYS A 374 24.04 63.72 9.29
CA LYS A 374 24.65 64.63 8.31
C LYS A 374 24.64 64.07 6.89
N TYR A 375 24.91 62.78 6.71
CA TYR A 375 25.03 62.14 5.40
C TYR A 375 23.69 61.69 4.80
N TRP A 376 22.58 61.88 5.51
CA TRP A 376 21.27 61.49 5.01
C TRP A 376 20.74 62.46 3.94
N HIS A 377 19.96 61.89 3.01
CA HIS A 377 19.26 62.65 1.98
C HIS A 377 18.34 63.73 2.58
N GLN A 378 18.25 64.88 1.91
CA GLN A 378 17.47 66.03 2.40
C GLN A 378 15.98 65.73 2.55
N GLU A 379 15.40 64.90 1.69
CA GLU A 379 13.99 64.50 1.76
C GLU A 379 13.68 63.73 3.05
N LEU A 380 14.58 62.83 3.46
CA LEU A 380 14.44 62.08 4.71
C LEU A 380 14.51 63.03 5.92
N LYS A 381 15.45 63.97 5.91
CA LYS A 381 15.55 65.00 6.96
C LYS A 381 14.28 65.85 7.02
N ALA A 382 13.76 66.29 5.88
CA ALA A 382 12.52 67.06 5.83
C ALA A 382 11.33 66.29 6.42
N SER A 383 11.18 65.01 6.06
CA SER A 383 10.14 64.14 6.60
C SER A 383 10.25 63.95 8.12
N ILE A 384 11.47 63.74 8.64
CA ILE A 384 11.73 63.63 10.08
C ILE A 384 11.34 64.92 10.81
N ILE A 385 11.76 66.07 10.25
CA ILE A 385 11.47 67.39 10.83
C ILE A 385 9.96 67.64 10.85
N ASP A 386 9.27 67.34 9.76
CA ASP A 386 7.82 67.52 9.66
C ASP A 386 7.07 66.60 10.63
N HIS A 387 7.49 65.34 10.76
CA HIS A 387 6.95 64.44 11.76
C HIS A 387 7.19 64.94 13.18
N PHE A 388 8.38 65.45 13.48
CA PHE A 388 8.72 66.02 14.79
C PHE A 388 7.87 67.24 15.13
N ILE A 389 7.67 68.16 14.18
CA ILE A 389 6.79 69.33 14.35
C ILE A 389 5.34 68.89 14.65
N GLN A 390 4.88 67.82 14.01
CA GLN A 390 3.51 67.31 14.18
C GLN A 390 3.34 66.43 15.42
N SER A 391 4.37 65.76 15.92
CA SER A 391 4.26 64.80 17.03
C SER A 391 4.64 65.39 18.39
N GLU A 392 5.58 66.33 18.43
CA GLU A 392 6.10 66.87 19.68
C GLU A 392 5.16 67.95 20.26
N LYS A 393 4.53 67.61 21.40
CA LYS A 393 3.51 68.46 22.05
C LYS A 393 4.01 69.88 22.38
N ASP A 394 5.27 70.01 22.78
CA ASP A 394 5.84 71.31 23.13
C ASP A 394 6.04 72.20 21.89
N ILE A 395 6.45 71.61 20.77
CA ILE A 395 6.57 72.33 19.50
C ILE A 395 5.19 72.76 18.99
N GLN A 396 4.20 71.87 19.08
CA GLN A 396 2.83 72.21 18.72
C GLN A 396 2.27 73.35 19.56
N ARG A 397 2.50 73.35 20.89
CA ARG A 397 2.08 74.44 21.78
C ARG A 397 2.71 75.78 21.38
N ILE A 398 4.00 75.78 21.04
CA ILE A 398 4.71 76.97 20.57
C ILE A 398 4.05 77.50 19.29
N ILE A 399 3.78 76.65 18.31
CA ILE A 399 3.12 77.05 17.05
C ILE A 399 1.70 77.56 17.30
N GLN A 400 0.92 76.87 18.14
CA GLN A 400 -0.45 77.26 18.49
C GLN A 400 -0.51 78.60 19.21
N SER A 401 0.47 78.91 20.07
CA SER A 401 0.55 80.20 20.77
C SER A 401 0.73 81.41 19.86
N ARG A 402 1.02 81.18 18.58
CA ARG A 402 1.24 82.20 17.54
C ARG A 402 0.11 82.26 16.54
N GLN A 403 -0.95 81.48 16.74
CA GLN A 403 -2.15 81.53 15.90
C GLN A 403 -2.98 82.76 16.26
N GLY A 404 -3.24 83.61 15.27
CA GLY A 404 -4.05 84.82 15.42
C GLY A 404 -4.28 85.50 14.08
N TRP A 405 -5.33 86.31 13.98
CA TRP A 405 -5.72 86.93 12.71
C TRP A 405 -4.61 87.83 12.12
N TRP A 406 -3.94 88.62 12.97
CA TRP A 406 -2.79 89.44 12.56
C TRP A 406 -1.57 88.62 12.14
N SER A 407 -1.28 87.53 12.86
CA SER A 407 -0.21 86.57 12.52
C SER A 407 -0.45 85.89 11.16
N ALA A 408 -1.72 85.63 10.80
CA ALA A 408 -2.07 85.05 9.50
C ALA A 408 -1.85 86.03 8.33
N VAL A 409 -2.24 87.30 8.49
CA VAL A 409 -2.04 88.35 7.46
C VAL A 409 -0.55 88.62 7.24
N VAL A 410 0.21 88.87 8.32
CA VAL A 410 1.66 89.12 8.23
C VAL A 410 2.40 87.87 7.73
N GLY A 411 2.01 86.69 8.20
CA GLY A 411 2.57 85.41 7.76
C GLY A 411 2.36 85.13 6.27
N PHE A 412 1.21 85.53 5.69
CA PHE A 412 0.96 85.40 4.25
C PHE A 412 1.91 86.26 3.41
N PHE A 413 2.16 87.51 3.83
CA PHE A 413 3.14 88.37 3.15
C PHE A 413 4.58 87.87 3.33
N GLN A 414 4.93 87.35 4.51
CA GLN A 414 6.24 86.70 4.72
C GLN A 414 6.42 85.46 3.84
N TRP A 415 5.37 84.65 3.67
CA TRP A 415 5.39 83.49 2.78
C TRP A 415 5.58 83.89 1.31
N LEU A 416 4.87 84.93 0.84
CA LEU A 416 5.06 85.48 -0.50
C LEU A 416 6.51 85.96 -0.70
N LEU A 417 7.06 86.74 0.23
CA LEU A 417 8.44 87.23 0.16
C LEU A 417 9.48 86.09 0.14
N TRP A 418 9.24 85.04 0.92
CA TRP A 418 10.09 83.85 0.96
C TRP A 418 10.10 83.09 -0.37
N ILE A 419 8.93 82.92 -1.03
CA ILE A 419 8.84 82.27 -2.35
C ILE A 419 9.61 83.05 -3.41
N PHE A 420 9.59 84.38 -3.36
CA PHE A 420 10.28 85.24 -4.32
C PHE A 420 11.75 85.54 -3.95
N ARG A 421 12.30 84.92 -2.87
CA ARG A 421 13.66 85.17 -2.35
C ARG A 421 13.99 86.66 -2.16
N ILE A 422 13.03 87.43 -1.67
CA ILE A 422 13.24 88.84 -1.31
C ILE A 422 13.56 88.86 0.19
N ASP A 423 14.84 89.00 0.54
CA ASP A 423 15.26 89.09 1.95
C ASP A 423 14.73 90.40 2.55
N VAL A 424 13.86 90.28 3.56
CA VAL A 424 13.44 91.40 4.41
C VAL A 424 13.99 91.12 5.81
N LEU A 425 14.89 92.01 6.24
CA LEU A 425 15.51 92.08 7.57
C LEU A 425 14.47 92.19 8.68
#